data_AF-A0A3C0R4P1-F1
#
_entry.id   AF-A0A3C0R4P1-F1
#
_cell.length_a   1.000
_cell.length_b   1.000
_cell.length_c   1.000
_cell.angle_alpha   90.00
_cell.angle_beta   90.00
_cell.angle_gamma   90.00
#
_symmetry.space_group_name_H-M   'P 1'
#
loop_
_entity.id
_entity.type
_entity.pdbx_description
1 polymer ?
#
loop_
_entity_poly.entity_id
_entity_poly.type
_entity_poly.pdbx_seq_one_letter_code
_entity_poly.pdbx_strand_id
1 'polypeptide(L)'
;MRHKRLISIALMVAVWALLDAPVFAQEIGNATRGWKLAVRTCAGCHWVRHAGKSGSLRAPTLSAIANTKGMSAMALNVALLTSHRSMPNIMLDAQERADVIAFILTENRLAHPFVLMPVLHRPVELADKSGH
;
A
#
# COMPACT_ATOMS: atom_id res chain seq x y z
N MET A 1 23.74 -27.16 38.93
CA MET A 1 22.32 -26.70 38.87
C MET A 1 22.19 -25.18 38.65
N ARG A 2 22.85 -24.32 39.44
CA ARG A 2 22.86 -22.85 39.27
C ARG A 2 23.38 -22.38 37.91
N HIS A 3 24.49 -22.94 37.42
CA HIS A 3 25.09 -22.55 36.13
C HIS A 3 24.18 -22.86 34.92
N LYS A 4 23.45 -24.00 34.94
CA LYS A 4 22.47 -24.34 33.90
C LYS A 4 21.29 -23.36 33.87
N ARG A 5 20.83 -22.89 35.04
CA ARG A 5 19.77 -21.87 35.15
C ARG A 5 20.23 -20.51 34.61
N LEU A 6 21.47 -20.10 34.89
CA LEU A 6 22.03 -18.85 34.37
C LEU A 6 22.19 -18.87 32.85
N ILE A 7 22.59 -20.01 32.28
CA ILE A 7 22.70 -20.17 30.81
C ILE A 7 21.31 -20.11 30.15
N SER A 8 20.30 -20.77 30.71
CA SER A 8 18.93 -20.72 30.17
C SER A 8 18.32 -19.32 30.19
N ILE A 9 18.59 -18.53 31.24
CA ILE A 9 18.11 -17.14 31.33
C ILE A 9 18.81 -16.26 30.27
N ALA A 10 20.13 -16.42 30.11
CA ALA A 10 20.88 -15.68 29.10
C ALA A 10 20.39 -15.96 27.66
N LEU A 11 20.06 -17.22 27.36
CA LEU A 11 19.50 -17.60 26.07
C LEU A 11 18.12 -16.98 25.81
N MET A 12 17.24 -16.92 26.81
CA MET A 12 15.93 -16.27 26.65
C MET A 12 16.05 -14.76 26.42
N VAL A 13 16.97 -14.08 27.10
CA VAL A 13 17.22 -12.64 26.88
C VAL A 13 17.75 -12.36 25.48
N ALA A 14 18.67 -13.21 24.98
CA ALA A 14 19.23 -13.08 23.64
C ALA A 14 18.16 -13.28 22.53
N VAL A 15 17.21 -14.20 22.74
CA VAL A 15 16.09 -14.41 21.80
C VAL A 15 15.14 -13.22 21.82
N TRP A 16 14.83 -12.66 22.99
CA TRP A 16 13.94 -11.49 23.10
C TRP A 16 14.48 -10.26 22.37
N ALA A 17 15.79 -10.03 22.42
CA ALA A 17 16.43 -8.90 21.75
C ALA A 17 16.33 -8.96 20.20
N LEU A 18 15.98 -10.10 19.61
CA LEU A 18 15.82 -10.25 18.16
C LEU A 18 14.38 -9.94 17.67
N LEU A 19 13.42 -9.70 18.56
CA LEU A 19 12.03 -9.39 18.16
C LEU A 19 11.77 -7.90 17.86
N ASP A 20 12.67 -6.99 18.27
CA ASP A 20 12.54 -5.53 18.05
C ASP A 20 13.02 -5.07 16.65
N ALA A 21 12.91 -5.93 15.64
CA ALA A 21 13.20 -5.50 14.27
C ALA A 21 12.19 -4.41 13.87
N PRO A 22 12.65 -3.22 13.42
CA PRO A 22 11.74 -2.17 12.99
C PRO A 22 10.96 -2.66 11.77
N VAL A 23 9.68 -2.94 11.97
CA VAL A 23 8.72 -3.01 10.87
C VAL A 23 8.62 -1.61 10.29
N PHE A 24 9.10 -1.44 9.06
CA PHE A 24 8.79 -0.25 8.27
C PHE A 24 7.29 -0.26 8.01
N ALA A 25 6.53 0.37 8.89
CA ALA A 25 5.12 0.63 8.65
C ALA A 25 5.04 1.56 7.43
N GLN A 26 4.60 1.03 6.29
CA GLN A 26 4.12 1.87 5.21
C GLN A 26 2.99 2.71 5.79
N GLU A 27 3.13 4.04 5.80
CA GLU A 27 2.01 4.91 6.17
C GLU A 27 0.81 4.54 5.31
N ILE A 28 -0.25 4.09 5.97
CA ILE A 28 -1.49 3.72 5.30
C ILE A 28 -2.16 5.02 4.89
N GLY A 29 -1.92 5.42 3.64
CA GLY A 29 -2.58 6.58 3.03
C GLY A 29 -4.08 6.36 2.85
N ASN A 30 -4.83 7.46 2.78
CA ASN A 30 -6.27 7.45 2.50
C ASN A 30 -6.52 7.65 0.99
N ALA A 31 -6.95 6.58 0.31
CA ALA A 31 -7.20 6.60 -1.13
C ALA A 31 -8.25 7.65 -1.57
N THR A 32 -9.24 7.98 -0.73
CA THR A 32 -10.23 9.01 -1.06
C THR A 32 -9.61 10.41 -1.04
N ARG A 33 -8.78 10.72 -0.04
CA ARG A 33 -8.00 11.97 -0.01
C ARG A 33 -6.99 12.01 -1.17
N GLY A 34 -6.35 10.87 -1.44
CA GLY A 34 -5.44 10.68 -2.56
C GLY A 34 -6.08 10.94 -3.92
N TRP A 35 -7.29 10.47 -4.16
CA TRP A 35 -8.04 10.76 -5.39
C TRP A 35 -8.29 12.26 -5.53
N LYS A 36 -8.79 12.92 -4.47
CA LYS A 36 -9.03 14.37 -4.48
C LYS A 36 -7.75 15.15 -4.79
N LEU A 37 -6.62 14.74 -4.23
CA LEU A 37 -5.32 15.32 -4.50
C LEU A 37 -4.88 15.06 -5.95
N ALA A 38 -5.01 13.83 -6.43
CA ALA A 38 -4.67 13.45 -7.81
C ALA A 38 -5.48 14.25 -8.85
N VAL A 39 -6.76 14.49 -8.60
CA VAL A 39 -7.60 15.34 -9.47
C VAL A 39 -7.05 16.78 -9.54
N ARG A 40 -6.55 17.34 -8.44
CA ARG A 40 -6.04 18.73 -8.42
C ARG A 40 -4.62 18.84 -8.98
N THR A 41 -3.75 17.89 -8.66
CA THR A 41 -2.30 18.00 -8.90
C THR A 41 -1.86 17.18 -10.12
N CYS A 42 -2.39 15.96 -10.29
CA CYS A 42 -1.93 15.03 -11.31
C CYS A 42 -2.71 15.16 -12.63
N ALA A 43 -3.98 15.59 -12.58
CA ALA A 43 -4.86 15.65 -13.75
C ALA A 43 -4.46 16.66 -14.83
N GLY A 44 -3.53 17.59 -14.52
CA GLY A 44 -2.96 18.48 -15.53
C GLY A 44 -2.09 17.73 -16.56
N CYS A 45 -1.48 16.61 -16.16
CA CYS A 45 -0.59 15.82 -17.02
C CYS A 45 -1.10 14.39 -17.26
N HIS A 46 -1.58 13.71 -16.23
CA HIS A 46 -2.07 12.34 -16.30
C HIS A 46 -3.58 12.27 -16.45
N TRP A 47 -4.09 11.24 -17.12
CA TRP A 47 -5.51 10.91 -17.00
C TRP A 47 -5.80 10.33 -15.61
N VAL A 48 -6.73 10.96 -14.89
CA VAL A 48 -7.24 10.50 -13.59
C VAL A 48 -8.69 10.06 -13.77
N ARG A 49 -9.00 8.84 -13.34
CA ARG A 49 -10.36 8.29 -13.46
C ARG A 49 -11.36 9.20 -12.71
N HIS A 50 -12.49 9.49 -13.37
CA HIS A 50 -13.57 10.37 -12.87
C HIS A 50 -13.22 11.86 -12.71
N ALA A 51 -12.07 12.32 -13.21
CA ALA A 51 -11.68 13.74 -13.15
C ALA A 51 -12.29 14.61 -14.29
N GLY A 52 -12.94 13.99 -15.28
CA GLY A 52 -13.61 14.67 -16.40
C GLY A 52 -12.68 15.19 -17.50
N LYS A 53 -11.57 15.88 -17.17
CA LYS A 53 -10.56 16.36 -18.13
C LYS A 53 -9.24 15.59 -17.97
N SER A 54 -8.70 15.11 -19.09
CA SER A 54 -7.38 14.49 -19.17
C SER A 54 -6.28 15.53 -19.14
N GLY A 55 -5.17 15.20 -18.48
CA GLY A 55 -3.88 15.77 -18.84
C GLY A 55 -3.40 15.28 -20.21
N SER A 56 -2.32 15.86 -20.72
CA SER A 56 -1.81 15.62 -22.08
C SER A 56 -1.77 14.14 -22.49
N LEU A 57 -2.11 13.83 -23.75
CA LEU A 57 -2.05 12.48 -24.35
C LEU A 57 -0.65 11.80 -24.30
N ARG A 58 0.37 12.50 -23.80
CA ARG A 58 1.76 12.03 -23.75
C ARG A 58 2.15 11.41 -22.41
N ALA A 59 1.37 11.59 -21.34
CA ALA A 59 1.63 10.95 -20.05
C ALA A 59 0.78 9.68 -19.90
N PRO A 60 1.31 8.62 -19.26
CA PRO A 60 0.52 7.42 -18.99
C PRO A 60 -0.64 7.74 -18.05
N THR A 61 -1.74 7.01 -18.14
CA THR A 61 -2.83 7.13 -17.16
C THR A 61 -2.36 6.65 -15.78
N LEU A 62 -2.96 7.15 -14.69
CA LEU A 62 -2.60 6.65 -13.35
C LEU A 62 -2.87 5.14 -13.20
N SER A 63 -3.89 4.63 -13.89
CA SER A 63 -4.13 3.18 -13.96
C SER A 63 -3.03 2.46 -14.73
N ALA A 64 -2.53 2.98 -15.85
CA ALA A 64 -1.41 2.36 -16.56
C ALA A 64 -0.14 2.30 -15.69
N ILE A 65 0.13 3.36 -14.91
CA ILE A 65 1.22 3.35 -13.91
C ILE A 65 0.97 2.24 -12.89
N ALA A 66 -0.20 2.19 -12.28
CA ALA A 66 -0.56 1.20 -11.26
C ALA A 66 -0.47 -0.26 -11.74
N ASN A 67 -0.72 -0.51 -13.03
CA ASN A 67 -0.65 -1.84 -13.64
C ASN A 67 0.75 -2.19 -14.20
N THR A 68 1.77 -1.35 -13.99
CA THR A 68 3.14 -1.67 -14.38
C THR A 68 3.65 -2.86 -13.55
N LYS A 69 4.28 -3.86 -14.19
CA LYS A 69 4.78 -5.06 -13.50
C LYS A 69 5.82 -4.66 -12.44
N GLY A 70 5.60 -5.12 -11.21
CA GLY A 70 6.47 -4.79 -10.07
C GLY A 70 6.24 -3.40 -9.47
N MET A 71 5.20 -2.67 -9.91
CA MET A 71 4.83 -1.40 -9.29
C MET A 71 4.42 -1.61 -7.83
N SER A 72 4.97 -0.80 -6.93
CA SER A 72 4.77 -0.88 -5.49
C SER A 72 4.66 0.51 -4.88
N ALA A 73 4.22 0.59 -3.62
CA ALA A 73 4.20 1.85 -2.87
C ALA A 73 5.60 2.50 -2.82
N MET A 74 6.65 1.69 -2.64
CA MET A 74 8.03 2.18 -2.62
C MET A 74 8.46 2.75 -3.97
N ALA A 75 8.16 2.05 -5.07
CA ALA A 75 8.46 2.52 -6.42
C ALA A 75 7.74 3.85 -6.72
N LEU A 76 6.46 3.96 -6.33
CA LEU A 76 5.68 5.19 -6.47
C LEU A 76 6.25 6.32 -5.60
N ASN A 77 6.66 6.04 -4.36
CA ASN A 77 7.26 7.05 -3.49
C ASN A 77 8.57 7.61 -4.07
N VAL A 78 9.44 6.74 -4.60
CA VAL A 78 10.68 7.18 -5.28
C VAL A 78 10.34 8.01 -6.53
N ALA A 79 9.34 7.59 -7.31
CA ALA A 79 8.90 8.36 -8.48
C ALA A 79 8.38 9.75 -8.10
N LEU A 80 7.65 9.89 -7.00
CA LEU A 80 7.13 11.18 -6.52
C LEU A 80 8.21 12.09 -5.93
N LEU A 81 9.33 11.53 -5.46
CA LEU A 81 10.49 12.29 -4.98
C LEU A 81 11.45 12.70 -6.08
N THR A 82 11.28 12.17 -7.30
CA THR A 82 12.18 12.43 -8.42
C THR A 82 11.45 13.19 -9.52
N SER A 83 11.97 14.37 -9.88
CA SER A 83 11.52 15.02 -11.11
C SER A 83 12.16 14.33 -12.32
N HIS A 84 11.41 14.19 -13.40
CA HIS A 84 11.94 13.75 -14.70
C HIS A 84 11.56 14.76 -15.78
N ARG A 85 12.22 14.71 -16.95
CA ARG A 85 12.09 15.75 -18.00
C ARG A 85 10.63 16.09 -18.37
N SER A 86 9.74 15.12 -18.27
CA SER A 86 8.31 15.22 -18.61
C SER A 86 7.37 15.40 -17.41
N MET A 87 7.87 15.36 -16.17
CA MET A 87 7.07 15.55 -14.95
C MET A 87 7.77 16.55 -14.03
N PRO A 88 7.15 17.72 -13.79
CA PRO A 88 7.74 18.72 -12.91
C PRO A 88 7.82 18.19 -11.48
N ASN A 89 8.69 18.79 -10.69
CA ASN A 89 8.77 18.48 -9.27
C ASN A 89 7.49 18.94 -8.56
N ILE A 90 6.64 18.00 -8.15
CA ILE A 90 5.45 18.28 -7.36
C ILE A 90 5.80 18.21 -5.88
N MET A 91 5.66 19.33 -5.17
CA MET A 91 5.92 19.38 -3.73
C MET A 91 4.72 18.81 -3.00
N LEU A 92 4.88 17.59 -2.46
CA LEU A 92 3.89 16.90 -1.64
C LEU A 92 4.49 16.59 -0.28
N ASP A 93 3.78 16.85 0.80
CA ASP A 93 4.19 16.39 2.13
C ASP A 93 4.12 14.86 2.26
N ALA A 94 4.59 14.32 3.39
CA ALA A 94 4.63 12.87 3.59
C ALA A 94 3.23 12.21 3.52
N GLN A 95 2.22 12.84 4.13
CA GLN A 95 0.87 12.32 4.17
C GLN A 95 0.18 12.45 2.81
N GLU A 96 0.40 13.55 2.10
CA GLU A 96 -0.09 13.76 0.74
C GLU A 96 0.49 12.73 -0.23
N ARG A 97 1.79 12.42 -0.12
CA ARG A 97 2.41 11.33 -0.88
C ARG A 97 1.80 9.98 -0.52
N ALA A 98 1.67 9.67 0.77
CA ALA A 98 1.06 8.41 1.20
C ALA A 98 -0.38 8.25 0.66
N ASP A 99 -1.19 9.30 0.74
CA ASP A 99 -2.56 9.34 0.27
C ASP A 99 -2.64 9.13 -1.26
N VAL A 100 -1.83 9.83 -2.05
CA VAL A 100 -1.86 9.68 -3.52
C VAL A 100 -1.33 8.30 -3.96
N ILE A 101 -0.31 7.76 -3.28
CA ILE A 101 0.18 6.40 -3.51
C ILE A 101 -0.93 5.38 -3.23
N ALA A 102 -1.62 5.52 -2.11
CA ALA A 102 -2.74 4.65 -1.75
C ALA A 102 -3.80 4.67 -2.85
N PHE A 103 -4.16 5.86 -3.35
CA PHE A 103 -5.09 5.98 -4.48
C PHE A 103 -4.57 5.31 -5.76
N ILE A 104 -3.33 5.57 -6.20
CA ILE A 104 -2.78 4.97 -7.41
C ILE A 104 -2.80 3.44 -7.33
N LEU A 105 -2.49 2.86 -6.17
CA LEU A 105 -2.55 1.40 -5.98
C LEU A 105 -3.98 0.86 -6.10
N THR A 106 -5.01 1.65 -5.78
CA THR A 106 -6.41 1.31 -6.08
C THR A 106 -6.77 1.37 -7.56
N GLU A 107 -5.85 1.74 -8.46
CA GLU A 107 -6.08 1.67 -9.91
C GLU A 107 -5.47 0.41 -10.56
N ASN A 108 -4.78 -0.42 -9.76
CA ASN A 108 -4.24 -1.71 -10.18
C ASN A 108 -5.35 -2.78 -10.22
N ARG A 109 -5.67 -3.26 -11.42
CA ARG A 109 -6.75 -4.24 -11.64
C ARG A 109 -6.42 -5.62 -11.07
N LEU A 110 -5.14 -5.94 -10.92
CA LEU A 110 -4.68 -7.20 -10.33
C LEU A 110 -4.76 -7.18 -8.79
N ALA A 111 -4.80 -5.99 -8.17
CA ALA A 111 -4.96 -5.83 -6.73
C ALA A 111 -6.44 -5.75 -6.29
N HIS A 112 -7.35 -5.38 -7.20
CA HIS A 112 -8.81 -5.36 -6.95
C HIS A 112 -9.43 -6.66 -6.44
N PRO A 113 -9.06 -7.87 -6.91
CA PRO A 113 -9.60 -9.09 -6.31
C PRO A 113 -9.20 -9.28 -4.84
N PHE A 114 -8.10 -8.66 -4.38
CA PHE A 114 -7.63 -8.77 -3.00
C PHE A 114 -8.25 -7.72 -2.04
N VAL A 115 -8.62 -6.54 -2.53
CA VAL A 115 -9.22 -5.47 -1.69
C VAL A 115 -10.72 -5.72 -1.44
N LEU A 116 -11.39 -6.52 -2.29
CA LEU A 116 -12.81 -6.90 -2.14
C LEU A 116 -13.05 -8.15 -1.28
N MET A 117 -12.02 -8.74 -0.65
CA MET A 117 -12.17 -9.81 0.33
C MET A 117 -11.93 -9.34 1.77
N PRO A 118 -12.78 -8.49 2.36
CA PRO A 118 -12.90 -8.44 3.80
C PRO A 118 -13.78 -9.61 4.26
N VAL A 119 -13.23 -10.47 5.13
CA VAL A 119 -14.00 -11.19 6.16
C VAL A 119 -15.17 -12.07 5.66
N LEU A 120 -14.87 -13.18 4.98
CA LEU A 120 -15.77 -14.34 4.93
C LEU A 120 -14.99 -15.64 5.14
N HIS A 121 -14.37 -15.78 6.32
CA HIS A 121 -14.09 -17.09 6.89
C HIS A 121 -14.83 -17.17 8.22
N ARG A 122 -16.10 -17.57 8.19
CA ARG A 122 -16.71 -18.28 9.31
C ARG A 122 -16.54 -19.78 9.02
N PRO A 123 -16.02 -20.58 9.96
CA PRO A 123 -16.03 -22.03 9.79
C PRO A 123 -17.50 -22.48 9.76
N VAL A 124 -17.85 -23.28 8.75
CA VAL A 124 -19.07 -24.09 8.77
C VAL A 124 -18.85 -25.15 9.84
N GLU A 125 -19.40 -24.89 11.03
CA GLU A 125 -19.49 -25.88 12.09
C GLU A 125 -20.39 -27.03 11.60
N LEU A 126 -19.82 -28.22 11.59
CA LEU A 126 -20.50 -29.47 11.35
C LEU A 126 -21.55 -29.66 12.46
N ALA A 127 -22.83 -29.59 12.12
CA ALA A 127 -23.91 -30.03 12.99
C ALA A 127 -24.73 -31.10 12.25
N ASP A 128 -24.23 -32.33 12.36
CA ASP A 128 -25.07 -33.53 12.46
C ASP A 128 -26.15 -33.31 13.51
N LYS A 129 -27.42 -33.36 13.10
CA LYS A 129 -28.52 -33.94 13.89
C LYS A 129 -29.55 -34.59 12.96
N SER A 130 -29.43 -35.91 12.85
CA SER A 130 -30.51 -36.89 12.96
C SER A 130 -31.95 -36.38 13.13
N GLY A 131 -32.89 -36.93 12.35
CA GLY A 131 -34.20 -37.31 12.86
C GLY A 131 -35.43 -36.93 12.03
N HIS A 132 -36.10 -37.98 11.53
CA HIS A 132 -37.47 -38.09 11.02
C HIS A 132 -37.74 -37.76 9.55
#